data_AF-A0A935QAH6-F1
#
_entry.id   AF-A0A935QAH6-F1
#
_cell.length_a   1.000
_cell.length_b   1.000
_cell.length_c   1.000
_cell.angle_alpha   90.00
_cell.angle_beta   90.00
_cell.angle_gamma   90.00
#
_symmetry.space_group_name_H-M   'P 1'
#
loop_
_entity.id
_entity.type
_entity.pdbx_description
1 polymer ?
#
loop_
_entity_poly.entity_id
_entity_poly.type
_entity_poly.pdbx_seq_one_letter_code
_entity_poly.pdbx_strand_id
1 'polypeptide(L)'
;MVVDDAGGSRLQVDGRDFMILGMNWDYLPIGQNYTYSLWSQPDEIIEAALAREMPLLTAMGVNTIRQNAGVPPRWVSYIYERYGIHTMLNHTVGRYGFTIDGVWRPSPTTATPR
;
A
#
# COMPACT_ATOMS: atom_id res chain seq x y z
N MET A 1 16.23 -0.04 -5.42
CA MET A 1 17.14 1.09 -5.18
C MET A 1 16.81 2.22 -6.14
N VAL A 2 16.92 3.48 -5.71
CA VAL A 2 16.84 4.61 -6.64
C VAL A 2 18.22 4.81 -7.27
N VAL A 3 18.27 4.93 -8.59
CA VAL A 3 19.47 5.24 -9.37
C VAL A 3 19.28 6.60 -10.01
N ASP A 4 20.28 7.47 -9.86
CA ASP A 4 20.31 8.82 -10.41
C ASP A 4 21.44 8.93 -11.43
N ASP A 5 21.12 9.41 -12.64
CA ASP A 5 22.13 9.77 -13.65
C ASP A 5 21.67 10.96 -14.51
N ALA A 6 22.37 11.21 -15.61
CA ALA A 6 22.06 12.32 -16.52
C ALA A 6 20.65 12.26 -17.14
N GLY A 7 20.02 11.08 -17.17
CA GLY A 7 18.63 10.88 -17.62
C GLY A 7 17.58 11.07 -16.51
N GLY A 8 18.00 11.30 -15.26
CA GLY A 8 17.14 11.51 -14.10
C GLY A 8 17.12 10.32 -13.13
N SER A 9 16.13 10.33 -12.24
CA SER A 9 15.96 9.32 -11.20
C SER A 9 15.08 8.17 -11.66
N ARG A 10 15.50 6.93 -11.41
CA ARG A 10 14.72 5.72 -11.71
C ARG A 10 14.72 4.76 -10.52
N LEU A 11 13.59 4.10 -10.30
CA LEU A 11 13.49 2.99 -9.36
C LEU A 11 13.93 1.70 -10.06
N GLN A 12 14.86 0.98 -9.43
CA GLN A 12 15.27 -0.35 -9.88
C GLN A 12 14.96 -1.43 -8.84
N VAL A 13 14.46 -2.57 -9.30
CA VAL A 13 14.28 -3.81 -8.53
C VAL A 13 15.12 -4.88 -9.21
N ASP A 14 16.01 -5.53 -8.45
CA ASP A 14 16.97 -6.53 -8.97
C ASP A 14 17.77 -6.03 -10.18
N GLY A 15 18.22 -4.78 -10.13
CA GLY A 15 19.03 -4.15 -11.19
C GLY A 15 18.28 -3.79 -12.48
N ARG A 16 16.95 -3.95 -12.52
CA ARG A 16 16.12 -3.59 -13.67
C ARG A 16 15.20 -2.43 -13.34
N ASP A 17 14.99 -1.55 -14.32
CA ASP A 17 14.06 -0.44 -14.22
C ASP A 17 12.65 -0.94 -13.91
N PHE A 18 12.04 -0.35 -12.89
CA PHE A 18 10.78 -0.82 -12.33
C PHE A 18 9.76 0.31 -12.30
N MET A 19 8.83 0.27 -13.25
CA MET A 19 7.66 1.15 -13.24
C MET A 19 6.62 0.61 -12.26
N ILE A 20 6.14 1.47 -11.35
CA ILE A 20 5.09 1.12 -10.40
C ILE A 20 3.74 1.19 -11.12
N LEU A 21 3.10 0.03 -11.32
CA LEU A 21 1.72 -0.11 -11.79
C LEU A 21 0.85 -0.37 -10.56
N GLY A 22 0.53 0.72 -9.87
CA GLY A 22 -0.02 0.70 -8.52
C GLY A 22 -1.55 0.65 -8.46
N MET A 23 -2.08 -0.05 -7.45
CA MET A 23 -3.49 0.00 -7.04
C MET A 23 -3.60 0.32 -5.55
N ASN A 24 -4.50 1.24 -5.16
CA ASN A 24 -4.88 1.31 -3.75
C ASN A 24 -5.88 0.20 -3.46
N TRP A 25 -5.54 -0.69 -2.55
CA TRP A 25 -6.33 -1.90 -2.31
C TRP A 25 -6.57 -2.11 -0.82
N ASP A 26 -7.81 -2.44 -0.49
CA ASP A 26 -8.24 -2.94 0.81
C ASP A 26 -9.38 -3.94 0.58
N TYR A 27 -9.63 -4.83 1.54
CA TYR A 27 -10.67 -5.83 1.41
C TYR A 27 -11.82 -5.56 2.38
N LEU A 28 -13.00 -5.29 1.81
CA LEU A 28 -14.22 -5.00 2.53
C LEU A 28 -15.36 -5.85 1.95
N PRO A 29 -15.86 -6.85 2.69
CA PRO A 29 -17.05 -7.61 2.29
C PRO A 29 -18.28 -6.72 2.14
N ILE A 30 -19.24 -7.15 1.32
CA ILE A 30 -20.54 -6.48 1.22
C ILE A 30 -21.20 -6.44 2.60
N GLY A 31 -21.72 -5.27 2.98
CA GLY A 31 -22.35 -5.03 4.28
C GLY A 31 -21.37 -4.65 5.40
N GLN A 32 -20.07 -4.62 5.13
CA GLN A 32 -19.06 -4.10 6.06
C GLN A 32 -18.72 -2.64 5.75
N ASN A 33 -18.03 -1.99 6.69
CA ASN A 33 -17.55 -0.63 6.54
C ASN A 33 -16.08 -0.52 7.00
N TYR A 34 -15.58 0.71 7.13
CA TYR A 34 -14.19 1.02 7.47
C TYR A 34 -13.67 0.43 8.79
N THR A 35 -14.53 -0.11 9.66
CA THR A 35 -14.10 -0.79 10.90
C THR A 35 -13.74 -2.25 10.69
N TYR A 36 -14.11 -2.84 9.56
CA TYR A 36 -13.75 -4.21 9.23
C TYR A 36 -12.25 -4.33 8.98
N SER A 37 -11.65 -5.35 9.57
CA SER A 37 -10.26 -5.71 9.34
C SER A 37 -10.18 -7.12 8.78
N LEU A 38 -9.70 -7.25 7.54
CA LEU A 38 -9.36 -8.56 6.97
C LEU A 38 -8.31 -9.26 7.83
N TRP A 39 -7.34 -8.50 8.35
CA TRP A 39 -6.18 -9.04 9.05
C TRP A 39 -6.48 -9.60 10.44
N SER A 40 -7.68 -9.36 10.98
CA SER A 40 -8.15 -9.98 12.22
C SER A 40 -9.02 -11.22 11.99
N GLN A 41 -9.19 -11.65 10.73
CA GLN A 41 -9.93 -12.87 10.40
C GLN A 41 -9.04 -14.11 10.49
N PRO A 42 -9.63 -15.32 10.56
CA PRO A 42 -8.87 -16.57 10.41
C PRO A 42 -8.10 -16.64 9.09
N ASP A 43 -6.95 -17.31 9.09
CA ASP A 43 -6.05 -17.41 7.94
C ASP A 43 -6.76 -17.90 6.67
N GLU A 44 -7.64 -18.89 6.79
CA GLU A 44 -8.42 -19.42 5.66
C GLU A 44 -9.28 -18.35 4.96
N ILE A 45 -9.82 -17.40 5.74
CA ILE A 45 -10.62 -16.29 5.20
C ILE A 45 -9.70 -15.27 4.52
N ILE A 46 -8.54 -15.00 5.09
CA ILE A 46 -7.53 -14.09 4.50
C ILE A 46 -7.02 -14.67 3.18
N GLU A 47 -6.65 -15.94 3.17
CA GLU A 47 -6.19 -16.64 1.98
C GLU A 47 -7.25 -16.68 0.90
N ALA A 48 -8.51 -16.97 1.25
CA ALA A 48 -9.61 -16.99 0.29
C ALA A 48 -9.85 -15.60 -0.34
N ALA A 49 -9.79 -14.53 0.46
CA ALA A 49 -9.90 -13.16 -0.03
C ALA A 49 -8.75 -12.83 -1.00
N LEU A 50 -7.51 -13.14 -0.62
CA LEU A 50 -6.33 -12.89 -1.46
C LEU A 50 -6.35 -13.74 -2.75
N ALA A 51 -6.73 -15.01 -2.66
CA ALA A 51 -6.84 -15.92 -3.80
C ALA A 51 -7.90 -15.46 -4.82
N ARG A 52 -8.91 -14.72 -4.38
CA ARG A 52 -9.91 -14.12 -5.27
C ARG A 52 -9.39 -12.84 -5.93
N GLU A 53 -8.82 -11.93 -5.15
CA GLU A 53 -8.52 -10.57 -5.60
C GLU A 53 -7.17 -10.45 -6.32
N MET A 54 -6.12 -11.09 -5.81
CA MET A 54 -4.75 -10.89 -6.34
C MET A 54 -4.60 -11.37 -7.79
N PRO A 55 -5.21 -12.49 -8.23
CA PRO A 55 -5.19 -12.88 -9.65
C PRO A 55 -5.86 -11.85 -10.57
N LEU A 56 -6.91 -11.16 -10.11
CA LEU A 56 -7.54 -10.11 -10.89
C LEU A 56 -6.62 -8.89 -11.04
N LEU A 57 -5.96 -8.49 -9.95
CA LEU A 57 -4.98 -7.40 -9.97
C LEU A 57 -3.82 -7.71 -10.92
N THR A 58 -3.23 -8.90 -10.80
CA THR A 58 -2.14 -9.34 -11.70
C THR A 58 -2.58 -9.40 -13.16
N ALA A 59 -3.80 -9.90 -13.45
CA ALA A 59 -4.35 -9.92 -14.79
C ALA A 59 -4.56 -8.51 -15.39
N MET A 60 -4.81 -7.50 -14.55
CA MET A 60 -4.85 -6.09 -14.94
C MET A 60 -3.46 -5.45 -15.09
N GLY A 61 -2.38 -6.19 -14.84
CA GLY A 61 -1.00 -5.70 -14.90
C GLY A 61 -0.53 -4.94 -13.66
N VAL A 62 -1.29 -5.00 -12.55
CA VAL A 62 -0.86 -4.40 -11.28
C VAL A 62 0.33 -5.16 -10.72
N ASN A 63 1.39 -4.43 -10.36
CA ASN A 63 2.59 -4.99 -9.73
C ASN A 63 2.83 -4.46 -8.31
N THR A 64 2.05 -3.48 -7.86
CA THR A 64 2.19 -2.86 -6.55
C THR A 64 0.83 -2.52 -5.96
N ILE A 65 0.62 -2.80 -4.69
CA ILE A 65 -0.56 -2.36 -3.94
C ILE A 65 -0.18 -1.40 -2.82
N ARG A 66 -1.01 -0.39 -2.58
CA ARG A 66 -0.92 0.47 -1.40
C ARG A 66 -1.89 0.00 -0.33
N GLN A 67 -1.37 -0.35 0.85
CA GLN A 67 -2.14 -0.80 2.01
C GLN A 67 -1.85 0.07 3.24
N ASN A 68 -2.82 0.18 4.16
CA ASN A 68 -2.57 0.80 5.46
C ASN A 68 -1.57 -0.03 6.29
N ALA A 69 -0.82 0.63 7.18
CA ALA A 69 0.22 0.00 8.01
C ALA A 69 -0.27 -1.12 8.97
N GLY A 70 -1.57 -1.45 9.00
CA GLY A 70 -2.15 -2.51 9.81
C GLY A 70 -2.01 -3.92 9.23
N VAL A 71 -1.48 -4.09 8.01
CA VAL A 71 -1.23 -5.41 7.43
C VAL A 71 -0.08 -6.13 8.16
N PRO A 72 -0.27 -7.36 8.65
CA PRO A 72 0.81 -8.14 9.25
C PRO A 72 1.91 -8.45 8.22
N PRO A 73 3.22 -8.38 8.58
CA PRO A 73 4.32 -8.62 7.66
C PRO A 73 4.24 -9.96 6.91
N ARG A 74 3.76 -11.03 7.57
CA ARG A 74 3.59 -12.35 6.94
C ARG A 74 2.70 -12.32 5.71
N TRP A 75 1.66 -11.47 5.70
CA TRP A 75 0.74 -11.36 4.57
C TRP A 75 1.33 -10.49 3.46
N VAL A 76 2.18 -9.52 3.80
CA VAL A 76 2.98 -8.79 2.81
C VAL A 76 3.91 -9.76 2.08
N SER A 77 4.65 -10.60 2.83
CA SER A 77 5.50 -11.65 2.25
C SER A 77 4.70 -12.62 1.39
N TYR A 78 3.57 -13.13 1.91
CA TYR A 78 2.71 -14.06 1.19
C TYR A 78 2.19 -13.49 -0.15
N ILE A 79 1.77 -12.22 -0.17
CA ILE A 79 1.29 -11.57 -1.39
C ILE A 79 2.43 -11.43 -2.41
N TYR A 80 3.61 -11.01 -1.98
CA TYR A 80 4.78 -10.86 -2.83
C TYR A 80 5.24 -12.22 -3.40
N GLU A 81 5.43 -13.21 -2.53
CA GLU A 81 5.95 -14.52 -2.90
C GLU A 81 4.98 -15.29 -3.81
N ARG A 82 3.67 -15.15 -3.59
CA ARG A 82 2.66 -15.92 -4.33
C ARG A 82 2.16 -15.23 -5.60
N TYR A 83 2.13 -13.90 -5.64
CA TYR A 83 1.53 -13.14 -6.74
C TYR A 83 2.48 -12.12 -7.38
N GLY A 84 3.69 -11.93 -6.86
CA GLY A 84 4.65 -10.96 -7.40
C GLY A 84 4.22 -9.50 -7.22
N ILE A 85 3.32 -9.21 -6.29
CA ILE A 85 2.81 -7.87 -6.01
C ILE A 85 3.59 -7.27 -4.84
N HIS A 86 4.23 -6.12 -5.06
CA HIS A 86 4.89 -5.35 -4.00
C HIS A 86 3.87 -4.60 -3.14
N THR A 87 4.17 -4.40 -1.85
CA THR A 87 3.31 -3.60 -0.96
C THR A 87 3.98 -2.29 -0.58
N MET A 88 3.31 -1.18 -0.87
CA MET A 88 3.63 0.14 -0.35
C MET A 88 2.80 0.42 0.91
N LEU A 89 3.47 0.50 2.06
CA LEU A 89 2.81 0.78 3.33
C LEU A 89 2.49 2.27 3.47
N ASN A 90 1.21 2.56 3.63
CA ASN A 90 0.72 3.88 3.96
C ASN A 90 0.67 4.05 5.47
N HIS A 91 1.59 4.85 6.01
CA HIS A 91 1.52 5.34 7.38
C HIS A 91 0.78 6.68 7.41
N THR A 92 -0.04 6.93 8.42
CA THR A 92 -0.84 8.16 8.55
C THR A 92 -0.04 9.38 9.03
N VAL A 93 1.30 9.34 8.97
CA VAL A 93 2.15 10.42 9.50
C VAL A 93 1.75 11.77 8.89
N GLY A 94 1.48 12.76 9.74
CA GLY A 94 1.17 14.12 9.32
C GLY A 94 -0.23 14.33 8.73
N ARG A 95 -1.06 13.29 8.58
CA ARG A 95 -2.43 13.41 8.01
C ARG A 95 -3.27 14.46 8.74
N TYR A 96 -3.12 14.55 10.06
CA TYR A 96 -3.90 15.45 10.92
C TYR A 96 -3.05 16.56 11.57
N GLY A 97 -1.80 16.71 11.14
CA GLY A 97 -0.83 17.58 11.80
C GLY A 97 0.22 16.77 12.57
N PHE A 98 1.24 17.46 13.05
CA PHE A 98 2.38 16.88 13.75
C PHE A 98 3.00 17.91 14.70
N THR A 99 3.68 17.44 15.74
CA THR A 99 4.41 18.29 16.67
C THR A 99 5.88 18.33 16.26
N ILE A 100 6.43 19.53 16.02
CA ILE A 100 7.88 19.74 15.85
C ILE A 100 8.33 20.63 17.00
N ASP A 101 9.34 20.17 17.75
CA ASP A 101 9.95 20.91 18.86
C ASP A 101 8.92 21.46 19.86
N GLY A 102 7.91 20.65 20.20
CA GLY A 102 6.84 21.01 21.12
C GLY A 102 5.75 21.93 20.54
N VAL A 103 5.88 22.38 19.29
CA VAL A 103 4.89 23.22 18.63
C VAL A 103 3.99 22.36 17.73
N TRP A 104 2.68 22.38 18.01
CA TRP A 104 1.68 21.74 17.15
C TRP A 104 1.58 22.46 15.81
N ARG A 105 1.72 21.70 14.72
CA ARG A 105 1.50 22.17 13.35
C ARG A 105 0.28 21.44 12.78
N PRO A 106 -0.83 22.14 12.50
CA PRO A 106 -1.98 21.52 11.84
C PRO A 106 -1.62 21.11 10.42
N SER A 107 -2.29 20.06 9.91
CA SER A 107 -2.18 19.67 8.50
C SER A 107 -2.64 20.84 7.61
N PRO A 108 -1.90 21.21 6.54
CA PRO A 108 -2.38 22.21 5.60
C PRO A 108 -3.69 21.71 4.97
N THR A 109 -4.78 22.41 5.28
CA THR A 109 -6.10 22.09 4.72
C THR A 109 -6.09 22.41 3.22
N THR A 110 -6.69 21.53 2.41
CA THR A 110 -6.98 21.81 0.98
C THR A 110 -8.05 22.89 0.78
N ALA A 111 -8.51 23.55 1.84
CA ALA A 111 -9.61 24.50 1.83
C ALA A 111 -9.20 25.92 1.41
N THR A 112 -7.90 26.19 1.25
CA THR A 112 -7.41 27.48 0.76
C THR A 112 -6.49 27.28 -0.44
N PRO A 113 -6.96 27.58 -1.67
CA PRO A 113 -6.07 27.76 -2.81
C PRO A 113 -5.07 28.88 -2.45
N ARG A 114 -3.80 28.69 -2.79
CA ARG A 114 -2.89 29.82 -2.94
C ARG A 114 -3.13 30.49 -4.28
#